data_AF-A0A661R6J8-F1
#
_entry.id   AF-A0A661R6J8-F1
#
_cell.length_a   1.000
_cell.length_b   1.000
_cell.length_c   1.000
_cell.angle_alpha   90.00
_cell.angle_beta   90.00
_cell.angle_gamma   90.00
#
_symmetry.space_group_name_H-M   'P 1'
#
loop_
_entity.id
_entity.type
_entity.pdbx_description
1 polymer ?
#
loop_
_entity_poly.entity_id
_entity_poly.type
_entity_poly.pdbx_seq_one_letter_code
_entity_poly.pdbx_strand_id
1 'polypeptide(L)'
;MAVSDKERKLAETLRDPVLWGQAYLHNRDGSDRSYWEHQKDDLWCPHKNIIHLDGRDVGKSIVLSTDALHYAFTTRGGQGLIAAPHQGHLDTVIEEIEFQLDHNEDLMNSIALSKYGKPKITRKPYFRLEFTNGSVLYFRPAGAYGDAFRSL
;
A
#
# COMPACT_ATOMS: atom_id res chain seq x y z
N MET A 1 -2.81 13.74 -29.68
CA MET A 1 -1.65 14.45 -29.09
C MET A 1 -0.53 13.45 -28.91
N ALA A 2 0.70 13.81 -29.24
CA ALA A 2 1.86 12.93 -29.00
C ALA A 2 2.19 12.94 -27.51
N VAL A 3 2.39 11.76 -26.91
CA VAL A 3 2.81 11.62 -25.50
C VAL A 3 4.23 12.17 -25.36
N SER A 4 4.40 13.18 -24.51
CA SER A 4 5.69 13.79 -24.20
C SER A 4 6.61 12.83 -23.43
N ASP A 5 7.91 13.07 -23.47
CA ASP A 5 8.89 12.25 -22.74
C ASP A 5 8.67 12.29 -21.22
N LYS A 6 8.18 13.42 -20.70
CA LYS A 6 7.79 13.56 -19.29
C LYS A 6 6.63 12.64 -18.93
N GLU A 7 5.60 12.58 -19.78
CA GLU A 7 4.45 11.70 -19.57
C GLU A 7 4.85 10.22 -19.70
N ARG A 8 5.78 9.88 -20.60
CA ARG A 8 6.33 8.52 -20.71
C ARG A 8 7.06 8.11 -19.43
N LYS A 9 7.97 8.95 -18.94
CA LYS A 9 8.72 8.67 -17.71
C LYS A 9 7.81 8.54 -16.50
N LEU A 10 6.79 9.39 -16.41
CA LEU A 10 5.77 9.26 -15.36
C LEU A 10 5.03 7.92 -15.47
N ALA A 11 4.59 7.54 -16.67
CA ALA A 11 3.92 6.26 -16.87
C ALA A 11 4.80 5.05 -16.54
N GLU A 12 6.11 5.11 -16.83
CA GLU A 12 7.09 4.10 -16.44
C GLU A 12 7.19 4.00 -14.91
N THR A 13 7.37 5.13 -14.21
CA THR A 13 7.41 5.18 -12.75
C THR A 13 6.12 4.63 -12.13
N LEU A 14 4.95 5.02 -12.64
CA LEU A 14 3.67 4.56 -12.09
C LEU A 14 3.43 3.07 -12.30
N ARG A 15 3.98 2.45 -13.36
CA ARG A 15 3.77 1.03 -13.67
C ARG A 15 4.66 0.10 -12.85
N ASP A 16 5.82 0.59 -12.44
CA ASP A 16 6.80 -0.20 -11.70
C ASP A 16 6.67 0.08 -10.20
N PRO A 17 6.29 -0.90 -9.37
CA PRO A 17 6.11 -0.69 -7.93
C PRO A 17 7.40 -0.27 -7.21
N VAL A 18 8.58 -0.71 -7.69
CA VAL A 18 9.87 -0.32 -7.14
C VAL A 18 10.17 1.14 -7.47
N LEU A 19 10.05 1.53 -8.75
CA LEU A 19 10.29 2.92 -9.15
C LEU A 19 9.28 3.87 -8.50
N TRP A 20 8.02 3.46 -8.42
CA TRP A 20 6.98 4.21 -7.72
C TRP A 20 7.34 4.39 -6.24
N GLY A 21 7.70 3.30 -5.58
CA GLY A 21 8.11 3.31 -4.18
C GLY A 21 9.30 4.23 -3.91
N GLN A 22 10.33 4.18 -4.75
CA GLN A 22 11.50 5.07 -4.67
C GLN A 22 11.17 6.54 -4.94
N ALA A 23 10.16 6.82 -5.78
CA ALA A 23 9.79 8.18 -6.15
C ALA A 23 8.86 8.85 -5.13
N TYR A 24 8.03 8.08 -4.43
CA TYR A 24 6.96 8.61 -3.58
C TYR A 24 7.06 8.21 -2.11
N LEU A 25 7.85 7.21 -1.72
CA LEU A 25 7.93 6.77 -0.33
C LEU A 25 9.26 7.16 0.32
N HIS A 26 9.25 7.23 1.65
CA HIS A 26 10.43 7.57 2.45
C HIS A 26 10.71 6.51 3.52
N ASN A 27 11.97 6.37 3.90
CA ASN A 27 12.34 5.63 5.11
C ASN A 27 12.04 6.46 6.36
N ARG A 28 12.00 5.81 7.52
CA ARG A 28 11.69 6.47 8.81
C ARG A 28 12.77 7.46 9.27
N ASP A 29 13.97 7.36 8.73
CA ASP A 29 15.05 8.33 8.95
C ASP A 29 14.97 9.55 8.01
N GLY A 30 13.94 9.62 7.16
CA GLY A 30 13.73 10.69 6.18
C GLY A 30 14.48 10.50 4.87
N SER A 31 15.31 9.45 4.74
CA SER A 31 15.96 9.13 3.46
C SER A 31 14.96 8.62 2.42
N ASP A 32 15.31 8.74 1.15
CA ASP A 32 14.52 8.19 0.05
C ASP A 32 14.37 6.66 0.21
N ARG A 33 13.19 6.15 -0.12
CA ARG A 33 12.94 4.72 -0.07
C ARG A 33 13.93 3.98 -0.95
N SER A 34 14.52 2.92 -0.40
CA SER A 34 15.33 1.97 -1.14
C SER A 34 14.93 0.55 -0.76
N TYR A 35 15.21 -0.39 -1.66
CA TYR A 35 14.83 -1.79 -1.55
C TYR A 35 16.08 -2.65 -1.70
N TRP A 36 16.17 -3.69 -0.87
CA TRP A 36 17.12 -4.78 -1.07
C TRP A 36 16.74 -5.60 -2.31
N GLU A 37 17.70 -6.31 -2.91
CA GLU A 37 17.45 -7.04 -4.16
C GLU A 37 16.28 -8.04 -4.05
N HIS A 38 16.20 -8.81 -2.95
CA HIS A 38 15.08 -9.73 -2.76
C HIS A 38 13.73 -9.03 -2.64
N GLN A 39 13.70 -7.83 -2.06
CA GLN A 39 12.47 -7.03 -1.96
C GLN A 39 12.02 -6.53 -3.33
N LYS A 40 12.96 -6.24 -4.24
CA LYS A 40 12.65 -5.89 -5.63
C LYS A 40 12.10 -7.11 -6.36
N ASP A 41 12.69 -8.28 -6.16
CA ASP A 41 12.18 -9.54 -6.73
C ASP A 41 10.75 -9.82 -6.26
N ASP A 42 10.44 -9.57 -4.98
CA ASP A 42 9.09 -9.69 -4.43
C ASP A 42 8.11 -8.72 -5.13
N LEU A 43 8.47 -7.43 -5.24
CA LEU A 43 7.63 -6.38 -5.83
C LEU A 43 7.43 -6.55 -7.34
N TRP A 44 8.43 -7.07 -8.06
CA TRP A 44 8.33 -7.31 -9.50
C TRP A 44 7.68 -8.64 -9.86
N CYS A 45 7.38 -9.49 -8.87
CA CYS A 45 6.81 -10.80 -9.11
C CYS A 45 5.41 -10.67 -9.77
N PRO A 46 5.23 -11.16 -11.01
CA PRO A 46 3.96 -10.98 -11.73
C PRO A 46 2.90 -12.03 -11.35
N HIS A 47 3.24 -12.97 -10.48
CA HIS A 47 2.37 -14.08 -10.13
C HIS A 47 1.25 -13.62 -9.19
N LYS A 48 0.04 -14.15 -9.40
CA LYS A 48 -1.13 -13.79 -8.57
C LYS A 48 -1.17 -14.50 -7.22
N ASN A 49 -0.57 -15.69 -7.15
CA ASN A 49 -0.51 -16.52 -5.97
C ASN A 49 0.96 -16.74 -5.64
N ILE A 50 1.44 -16.03 -4.62
CA ILE A 50 2.84 -16.07 -4.21
C ILE A 50 2.90 -16.48 -2.75
N ILE A 51 3.91 -17.28 -2.40
CA ILE A 51 4.20 -17.68 -1.02
C ILE A 51 5.65 -17.28 -0.76
N HIS A 52 5.84 -16.35 0.16
CA HIS A 52 7.17 -15.94 0.64
C HIS A 52 7.48 -16.68 1.94
N LEU A 53 8.68 -17.28 2.03
CA LEU A 53 9.18 -17.91 3.25
C LEU A 53 10.35 -17.08 3.78
N ASP A 54 9.99 -16.03 4.51
CA ASP A 54 10.92 -14.98 4.88
C ASP A 54 11.40 -15.11 6.32
N GLY A 55 12.67 -14.78 6.52
CA GLY A 55 13.26 -14.64 7.85
C GLY A 55 12.67 -13.47 8.65
N ARG A 56 13.10 -13.36 9.92
CA ARG A 56 12.85 -12.16 10.73
C ARG A 56 13.73 -11.00 10.22
N ASP A 57 13.24 -9.77 10.39
CA ASP A 57 13.99 -8.53 10.11
C ASP A 57 14.49 -8.36 8.66
N VAL A 58 13.84 -9.03 7.69
CA VAL A 58 14.14 -8.90 6.24
C VAL A 58 13.34 -7.79 5.54
N GLY A 59 12.71 -6.89 6.30
CA GLY A 59 12.00 -5.72 5.75
C GLY A 59 10.66 -6.02 5.08
N LYS A 60 9.98 -7.11 5.46
CA LYS A 60 8.66 -7.51 4.90
C LYS A 60 7.62 -6.40 4.91
N SER A 61 7.55 -5.63 6.00
CA SER A 61 6.56 -4.55 6.15
C SER A 61 6.78 -3.43 5.13
N ILE A 62 8.03 -3.20 4.69
CA ILE A 62 8.36 -2.21 3.64
C ILE A 62 7.83 -2.67 2.27
N VAL A 63 7.98 -3.96 1.96
CA VAL A 63 7.45 -4.55 0.73
C VAL A 63 5.93 -4.51 0.74
N LEU A 64 5.29 -5.00 1.81
CA LEU A 64 3.83 -5.05 1.92
C LEU A 64 3.18 -3.67 1.87
N SER A 65 3.76 -2.65 2.51
CA SER A 65 3.22 -1.29 2.45
C SER A 65 3.37 -0.69 1.05
N THR A 66 4.51 -0.91 0.38
CA THR A 66 4.74 -0.48 -1.00
C THR A 66 3.73 -1.12 -1.95
N ASP A 67 3.60 -2.45 -1.90
CA ASP A 67 2.70 -3.21 -2.77
C ASP A 67 1.24 -2.77 -2.58
N ALA A 68 0.77 -2.71 -1.33
CA ALA A 68 -0.61 -2.32 -1.03
C ALA A 68 -0.92 -0.89 -1.49
N LEU A 69 -0.02 0.07 -1.24
CA LEU A 69 -0.19 1.46 -1.64
C LEU A 69 -0.11 1.62 -3.16
N HIS A 70 0.86 0.99 -3.82
CA HIS A 70 1.01 1.01 -5.27
C HIS A 70 -0.23 0.44 -5.96
N TYR A 71 -0.69 -0.74 -5.51
CA TYR A 71 -1.91 -1.37 -6.00
C TYR A 71 -3.12 -0.43 -5.87
N ALA A 72 -3.35 0.13 -4.67
CA ALA A 72 -4.49 1.00 -4.44
C ALA A 72 -4.40 2.31 -5.24
N PHE A 73 -3.21 2.88 -5.40
CA PHE A 73 -2.97 4.10 -6.14
C PHE A 73 -3.19 3.92 -7.65
N THR A 74 -2.73 2.81 -8.21
CA THR A 74 -2.68 2.59 -9.67
C THR A 74 -3.85 1.79 -10.23
N THR A 75 -4.49 0.95 -9.41
CA THR A 75 -5.59 0.08 -9.84
C THR A 75 -6.93 0.73 -9.54
N ARG A 76 -7.58 1.35 -10.52
CA ARG A 76 -8.88 2.03 -10.34
C ARG A 76 -9.97 1.08 -9.82
N GLY A 77 -10.62 1.44 -8.72
CA GLY A 77 -11.71 0.66 -8.12
C GLY A 77 -11.26 -0.69 -7.53
N GLY A 78 -9.96 -0.89 -7.35
CA GLY A 78 -9.41 -2.12 -6.80
C GLY A 78 -9.78 -2.30 -5.32
N GLN A 79 -10.03 -3.53 -4.91
CA GLN A 79 -10.24 -3.89 -3.50
C GLN A 79 -9.09 -4.78 -3.05
N GLY A 80 -8.42 -4.39 -1.97
CA GLY A 80 -7.31 -5.13 -1.37
C GLY A 80 -7.62 -5.49 0.08
N LEU A 81 -7.31 -6.72 0.47
CA LEU A 81 -7.45 -7.21 1.85
C LEU A 81 -6.07 -7.58 2.39
N ILE A 82 -5.66 -6.89 3.45
CA ILE A 82 -4.50 -7.23 4.26
C ILE A 82 -5.02 -7.92 5.51
N ALA A 83 -4.62 -9.16 5.69
CA ALA A 83 -5.12 -10.02 6.75
C ALA A 83 -3.97 -10.60 7.59
N ALA A 84 -4.20 -10.73 8.89
CA ALA A 84 -3.29 -11.41 9.80
C ALA A 84 -4.08 -12.09 10.93
N PRO A 85 -3.50 -13.04 11.69
CA PRO A 85 -4.20 -13.70 12.79
C PRO A 85 -4.72 -12.73 13.87
N HIS A 86 -3.95 -11.68 14.18
CA HIS A 86 -4.23 -10.72 15.25
C HIS A 86 -4.02 -9.29 14.79
N GLN A 87 -4.72 -8.34 15.43
CA GLN A 87 -4.63 -6.91 15.09
C GLN A 87 -3.20 -6.38 15.22
N GLY A 88 -2.46 -6.79 16.27
CA GLY A 88 -1.08 -6.33 16.48
C GLY A 88 -0.11 -6.63 15.34
N HIS A 89 -0.37 -7.67 14.53
CA HIS A 89 0.44 -7.94 13.33
C HIS A 89 0.14 -6.96 12.19
N LEU A 90 -1.11 -6.51 12.09
CA LEU A 90 -1.54 -5.52 11.10
C LEU A 90 -1.04 -4.13 11.48
N ASP A 91 -0.99 -3.82 12.78
CA ASP A 91 -0.60 -2.50 13.28
C ASP A 91 0.78 -2.07 12.74
N THR A 92 1.74 -2.98 12.61
CA THR A 92 3.05 -2.66 12.00
C THR A 92 2.94 -2.18 10.55
N VAL A 93 2.05 -2.77 9.74
CA VAL A 93 1.86 -2.37 8.34
C VAL A 93 1.00 -1.10 8.26
N ILE A 94 0.00 -0.99 9.14
CA ILE A 94 -0.86 0.19 9.26
C ILE A 94 -0.03 1.43 9.63
N GLU A 95 0.81 1.33 10.66
CA GLU A 95 1.69 2.41 11.11
C GLU A 95 2.68 2.83 10.02
N GLU A 96 3.19 1.89 9.22
CA GLU A 96 4.04 2.22 8.09
C GLU A 96 3.28 2.98 7.00
N ILE A 97 2.06 2.55 6.68
CA ILE A 97 1.21 3.25 5.69
C ILE A 97 0.81 4.64 6.20
N GLU A 98 0.42 4.76 7.47
CA GLU A 98 0.11 6.07 8.07
C GLU A 98 1.32 7.00 8.03
N PHE A 99 2.52 6.48 8.35
CA PHE A 99 3.75 7.24 8.21
C PHE A 99 3.96 7.76 6.77
N GLN A 100 3.75 6.92 5.75
CA GLN A 100 3.86 7.35 4.34
C GLN A 100 2.83 8.42 3.97
N LEU A 101 1.58 8.25 4.43
CA LEU A 101 0.52 9.22 4.17
C LEU A 101 0.83 10.58 4.81
N ASP A 102 1.32 10.58 6.05
CA ASP A 102 1.62 11.81 6.78
C ASP A 102 2.84 12.57 6.21
N HIS A 103 3.75 11.87 5.51
CA HIS A 103 4.99 12.45 4.97
C HIS A 103 4.96 12.69 3.46
N ASN A 104 3.90 12.28 2.77
CA ASN A 104 3.72 12.54 1.34
C ASN A 104 2.36 13.18 1.05
N GLU A 105 2.37 14.48 0.78
CA GLU A 105 1.17 15.26 0.47
C GLU A 105 0.45 14.77 -0.79
N ASP A 106 1.18 14.39 -1.84
CA ASP A 106 0.58 13.85 -3.07
C ASP A 106 -0.15 12.52 -2.80
N LEU A 107 0.44 11.66 -1.96
CA LEU A 107 -0.19 10.41 -1.55
C LEU A 107 -1.41 10.67 -0.65
N MET A 108 -1.33 11.61 0.29
CA MET A 108 -2.48 12.02 1.10
C MET A 108 -3.61 12.59 0.23
N ASN A 109 -3.29 13.40 -0.78
CA ASN A 109 -4.24 13.95 -1.74
C ASN A 109 -4.90 12.88 -2.62
N SER A 110 -4.29 11.70 -2.74
CA SER A 110 -4.88 10.54 -3.40
C SER A 110 -5.96 9.84 -2.58
N ILE A 111 -6.12 10.16 -1.29
CA ILE A 111 -7.16 9.62 -0.41
C ILE A 111 -8.49 10.36 -0.64
N ALA A 112 -9.57 9.61 -0.79
CA ALA A 112 -10.89 10.17 -0.98
C ALA A 112 -11.34 10.96 0.25
N LEU A 113 -12.11 12.03 0.03
CA LEU A 113 -12.70 12.80 1.11
C LEU A 113 -14.11 12.30 1.44
N SER A 114 -14.46 12.34 2.72
CA SER A 114 -15.82 12.15 3.21
C SER A 114 -16.68 13.38 2.87
N LYS A 115 -18.00 13.26 3.05
CA LYS A 115 -18.94 14.39 2.90
C LYS A 115 -18.64 15.60 3.80
N TYR A 116 -17.77 15.44 4.80
CA TYR A 116 -17.34 16.48 5.73
C TYR A 116 -15.92 17.00 5.43
N GLY A 117 -15.35 16.68 4.27
CA GLY A 117 -14.02 17.14 3.86
C GLY A 117 -12.84 16.45 4.57
N LYS A 118 -13.09 15.42 5.39
CA LYS A 118 -12.03 14.64 6.05
C LYS A 118 -11.58 13.46 5.18
N PRO A 119 -10.28 13.10 5.15
CA PRO A 119 -9.80 11.88 4.49
C PRO A 119 -10.58 10.63 4.94
N LYS A 120 -10.93 9.75 4.00
CA LYS A 120 -11.65 8.49 4.26
C LYS A 120 -10.71 7.42 4.81
N ILE A 121 -10.17 7.70 5.99
CA ILE A 121 -9.35 6.80 6.79
C ILE A 121 -10.18 6.38 8.00
N THR A 122 -10.62 5.13 8.00
CA THR A 122 -11.34 4.53 9.14
C THR A 122 -10.32 3.75 9.95
N ARG A 123 -10.22 4.00 11.27
CA ARG A 123 -9.29 3.29 12.17
C ARG A 123 -9.97 2.22 13.03
N LYS A 124 -11.27 2.39 13.30
CA LYS A 124 -12.06 1.49 14.16
C LYS A 124 -13.41 1.14 13.50
N PRO A 125 -13.95 -0.07 13.73
CA PRO A 125 -13.34 -1.19 14.48
C PRO A 125 -12.16 -1.84 13.74
N TYR A 126 -12.04 -1.58 12.44
CA TYR A 126 -10.97 -2.12 11.61
C TYR A 126 -10.46 -1.05 10.65
N PHE A 127 -9.15 -1.06 10.40
CA PHE A 127 -8.53 -0.07 9.55
C PHE A 127 -8.98 -0.21 8.07
N ARG A 128 -9.26 0.93 7.41
CA ARG A 128 -9.69 1.02 6.02
C ARG A 128 -9.26 2.34 5.40
N LEU A 129 -8.73 2.28 4.19
CA LEU A 129 -8.40 3.43 3.35
C LEU A 129 -9.23 3.39 2.06
N GLU A 130 -9.73 4.54 1.63
CA GLU A 130 -10.43 4.70 0.35
C GLU A 130 -9.77 5.81 -0.46
N PHE A 131 -9.38 5.48 -1.69
CA PHE A 131 -8.66 6.37 -2.61
C PHE A 131 -9.64 7.09 -3.55
N THR A 132 -9.22 8.23 -4.10
CA THR A 132 -10.01 9.05 -5.03
C THR A 132 -10.37 8.32 -6.32
N ASN A 133 -9.56 7.33 -6.71
CA ASN A 133 -9.81 6.44 -7.85
C ASN A 133 -10.86 5.33 -7.54
N GLY A 134 -11.43 5.31 -6.34
CA GLY A 134 -12.42 4.34 -5.88
C GLY A 134 -11.84 3.08 -5.24
N SER A 135 -10.52 2.97 -5.15
CA SER A 135 -9.86 1.79 -4.57
C SER A 135 -9.92 1.77 -3.06
N VAL A 136 -9.97 0.59 -2.48
CA VAL A 136 -10.15 0.40 -1.05
C VAL A 136 -9.17 -0.64 -0.53
N LEU A 137 -8.45 -0.28 0.53
CA LEU A 137 -7.64 -1.22 1.31
C LEU A 137 -8.36 -1.52 2.62
N TYR A 138 -8.55 -2.80 2.91
CA TYR A 138 -9.14 -3.31 4.14
C TYR A 138 -8.07 -4.02 4.96
N PHE A 139 -7.99 -3.72 6.24
CA PHE A 139 -7.13 -4.42 7.18
C PHE A 139 -8.04 -5.15 8.15
N ARG A 140 -7.94 -6.47 8.20
CA ARG A 140 -8.82 -7.30 9.04
C ARG A 140 -8.04 -8.40 9.75
N PRO A 141 -8.08 -8.45 11.09
CA PRO A 141 -7.63 -9.65 11.78
C PRO A 141 -8.58 -10.79 11.41
N ALA A 142 -8.05 -12.00 11.27
CA ALA A 142 -8.83 -13.15 10.79
C ALA A 142 -10.01 -13.51 11.70
N GLY A 143 -9.88 -13.25 13.00
CA GLY A 143 -10.87 -13.67 13.98
C GLY A 143 -11.00 -15.20 14.08
N ALA A 144 -12.13 -15.68 14.59
CA ALA A 144 -12.36 -17.11 14.72
C ALA A 144 -12.75 -17.68 13.36
N TYR A 145 -11.95 -18.62 12.83
CA TYR A 145 -12.22 -19.29 11.55
C TYR A 145 -12.40 -18.35 10.34
N GLY A 146 -11.75 -17.18 10.34
CA GLY A 146 -11.84 -16.23 9.22
C GLY A 146 -13.19 -15.52 9.12
N ASP A 147 -13.97 -15.47 10.21
CA ASP A 147 -15.29 -14.82 10.25
C ASP A 147 -15.25 -13.37 9.79
N ALA A 148 -14.18 -12.65 10.13
CA ALA A 148 -13.96 -11.25 9.74
C ALA A 148 -13.82 -11.03 8.22
N PHE A 149 -13.65 -12.08 7.41
CA PHE A 149 -13.50 -11.98 5.96
C PHE A 149 -14.82 -12.14 5.19
N ARG A 150 -15.88 -12.66 5.82
CA ARG A 150 -17.11 -13.11 5.12
C ARG A 150 -18.01 -11.99 4.59
N SER A 151 -17.77 -10.74 4.99
CA SER A 151 -18.61 -9.59 4.68
C SER A 151 -17.90 -8.51 3.85
N LEU A 152 -16.76 -8.85 3.24
CA LEU A 152 -15.99 -7.98 2.36
C LEU A 152 -16.45 -8.10 0.90
#